data_AF-A0A7C0Z1P7-F1
#
_entry.id   AF-A0A7C0Z1P7-F1
#
_cell.length_a   1.000
_cell.length_b   1.000
_cell.length_c   1.000
_cell.angle_alpha   90.00
_cell.angle_beta   90.00
_cell.angle_gamma   90.00
#
_symmetry.space_group_name_H-M   'P 1'
#
loop_
_entity.id
_entity.type
_entity.pdbx_description
1 polymer ?
#
loop_
_entity_poly.entity_id
_entity_poly.type
_entity_poly.pdbx_seq_one_letter_code
_entity_poly.pdbx_strand_id
1 'polypeptide(L)'
;MIVIGHRGMRFVEPENTLRAIERALRCGVDAVEVDVRMTKDGRLVLMHDETVDRTTDGEGRVRDLTFNEIRRLDAGKGERVPTLEEVLEA
;
A
#
# COMPACT_ATOMS: atom_id res chain seq x y z
N MET A 1 -9.32 22.07 -10.83
CA MET A 1 -8.01 21.57 -10.35
C MET A 1 -8.30 20.23 -9.70
N ILE A 2 -7.59 19.17 -10.07
CA ILE A 2 -7.77 17.83 -9.48
C ILE A 2 -6.76 17.70 -8.33
N VAL A 3 -7.24 17.28 -7.16
CA VAL A 3 -6.43 16.96 -5.98
C VAL A 3 -6.30 15.45 -5.89
N ILE A 4 -5.06 14.96 -5.94
CA ILE A 4 -4.75 13.53 -5.89
C ILE A 4 -4.01 13.22 -4.59
N GLY A 5 -4.56 12.32 -3.77
CA GLY A 5 -3.89 11.80 -2.58
C GLY A 5 -2.73 10.89 -2.96
N HIS A 6 -1.49 11.39 -2.91
CA HIS A 6 -0.28 10.63 -3.22
C HIS A 6 -0.06 9.53 -2.18
N ARG A 7 -0.20 8.26 -2.62
CA ARG A 7 -0.17 7.04 -1.79
C ARG A 7 -1.21 7.04 -0.67
N GLY A 8 -2.39 7.61 -0.97
CA GLY A 8 -3.40 7.96 0.01
C GLY A 8 -3.02 9.24 0.78
N MET A 9 -3.28 9.25 2.10
CA MET A 9 -2.96 10.37 2.99
C MET A 9 -1.61 10.16 3.71
N ARG A 10 -0.53 9.90 2.95
CA ARG A 10 0.76 9.41 3.47
C ARG A 10 1.45 10.24 4.57
N PHE A 11 1.08 11.51 4.71
CA PHE A 11 1.62 12.39 5.76
C PHE A 11 0.94 12.18 7.12
N VAL A 12 -0.21 11.50 7.15
CA VAL A 12 -1.04 11.31 8.36
C VAL A 12 -1.22 9.81 8.67
N GLU A 13 -1.31 9.00 7.63
CA GLU A 13 -1.50 7.55 7.72
C GLU A 13 -0.40 6.79 6.96
N PRO A 14 -0.14 5.52 7.28
CA PRO A 14 0.90 4.74 6.62
C PRO A 14 0.63 4.65 5.12
N GLU A 15 1.61 5.01 4.29
CA GLU A 15 1.41 5.14 2.85
C GLU A 15 0.98 3.81 2.20
N ASN A 16 0.22 3.88 1.10
CA ASN A 16 -0.18 2.69 0.32
C ASN A 16 -0.96 1.64 1.14
N THR A 17 -1.67 2.06 2.19
CA THR A 17 -2.59 1.23 2.99
C THR A 17 -4.05 1.61 2.74
N LEU A 18 -4.97 0.68 3.01
CA LEU A 18 -6.41 0.95 2.93
C LEU A 18 -6.80 2.09 3.89
N ARG A 19 -6.22 2.14 5.08
CA ARG A 19 -6.39 3.23 6.02
C ARG A 19 -5.99 4.59 5.44
N ALA A 20 -4.87 4.69 4.73
CA ALA A 20 -4.45 5.94 4.09
C ALA A 20 -5.34 6.34 2.92
N ILE A 21 -5.82 5.37 2.14
CA ILE A 21 -6.77 5.59 1.04
C ILE A 21 -8.10 6.10 1.61
N GLU A 22 -8.68 5.40 2.58
CA GLU A 22 -9.94 5.79 3.23
C GLU A 22 -9.84 7.17 3.90
N ARG A 23 -8.68 7.49 4.50
CA ARG A 23 -8.43 8.82 5.06
C ARG A 23 -8.41 9.90 3.98
N ALA A 24 -7.75 9.66 2.84
CA ALA A 24 -7.71 10.61 1.74
C ALA A 24 -9.12 10.87 1.17
N LEU A 25 -9.90 9.81 0.94
CA LEU A 25 -11.29 9.92 0.48
C LEU A 25 -12.16 10.72 1.45
N ARG A 26 -12.05 10.47 2.76
CA ARG A 26 -12.74 11.26 3.79
C ARG A 26 -12.33 12.74 3.81
N CYS A 27 -11.14 13.07 3.33
CA CYS A 27 -10.66 14.44 3.20
C CYS A 27 -11.13 15.13 1.90
N GLY A 28 -11.87 14.43 1.02
CA GLY A 28 -12.49 15.00 -0.17
C GLY A 28 -11.52 15.20 -1.34
N VAL A 29 -10.49 14.37 -1.46
CA VAL A 29 -9.64 14.35 -2.67
C VAL A 29 -10.44 13.83 -3.87
N ASP A 30 -10.10 14.28 -5.08
CA ASP A 30 -10.76 13.84 -6.31
C ASP A 30 -10.33 12.43 -6.73
N ALA A 31 -9.09 12.06 -6.39
CA ALA A 31 -8.53 10.74 -6.67
C ALA A 31 -7.45 10.35 -5.65
N VAL A 32 -7.11 9.08 -5.61
CA VAL A 32 -5.97 8.55 -4.84
C VAL A 32 -5.01 7.90 -5.81
N GLU A 33 -3.73 8.23 -5.68
CA GLU A 33 -2.65 7.55 -6.37
C GLU A 33 -2.08 6.45 -5.47
N VAL A 34 -1.67 5.34 -6.08
CA VAL A 34 -1.09 4.18 -5.41
C VAL A 34 0.02 3.59 -6.28
N ASP A 35 0.99 2.97 -5.64
CA ASP A 35 2.10 2.28 -6.33
C ASP A 35 1.89 0.77 -6.31
N VAL A 36 2.11 0.09 -7.44
CA VAL A 36 1.86 -1.36 -7.55
C VAL A 36 3.14 -2.11 -7.89
N ARG A 37 3.38 -3.23 -7.21
CA ARG A 37 4.44 -4.20 -7.52
C ARG A 37 3.91 -5.62 -7.52
N MET A 38 4.61 -6.50 -8.24
CA MET A 38 4.26 -7.92 -8.33
C MET A 38 5.12 -8.75 -7.39
N THR A 39 4.48 -9.62 -6.62
CA THR A 39 5.12 -10.60 -5.73
C THR A 39 5.72 -11.77 -6.51
N LYS A 40 6.54 -12.60 -5.85
CA LYS A 40 7.12 -13.82 -6.41
C LYS A 40 6.08 -14.77 -7.01
N ASP A 41 4.90 -14.85 -6.41
CA ASP A 41 3.76 -15.69 -6.80
C ASP A 41 2.72 -14.95 -7.64
N GLY A 42 3.06 -13.79 -8.23
CA GLY A 42 2.26 -13.12 -9.26
C GLY A 42 1.12 -12.26 -8.75
N ARG A 43 1.05 -11.96 -7.45
CA ARG A 43 0.03 -11.06 -6.89
C ARG A 43 0.46 -9.60 -7.01
N LEU A 44 -0.49 -8.72 -7.30
CA LEU A 44 -0.27 -7.27 -7.33
C LEU A 44 -0.53 -6.69 -5.94
N VAL A 45 0.50 -6.11 -5.33
CA VAL A 45 0.47 -5.50 -4.00
C VAL A 45 0.80 -4.02 -4.07
N LEU A 46 0.29 -3.24 -3.13
CA LEU A 46 0.60 -1.83 -3.02
C LEU A 46 1.95 -1.62 -2.34
N MET A 47 2.95 -1.16 -3.10
CA MET A 47 4.30 -0.90 -2.59
C MET A 47 5.06 0.03 -3.54
N HIS A 48 5.60 1.13 -3.01
CA HIS A 48 6.42 2.06 -3.80
C HIS A 48 7.83 1.50 -4.03
N ASP A 49 8.51 1.16 -2.94
CA ASP A 49 9.92 0.76 -2.95
C ASP A 49 10.09 -0.65 -3.55
N GLU A 50 11.28 -0.97 -4.04
CA GLU A 50 11.57 -2.34 -4.50
C GLU A 50 11.57 -3.36 -3.35
N THR A 51 11.76 -2.87 -2.12
CA THR A 51 11.83 -3.63 -0.88
C THR A 51 10.71 -3.24 0.07
N VAL A 52 10.44 -4.10 1.05
CA VAL A 52 9.43 -3.85 2.10
C VAL A 52 10.00 -3.03 3.28
N ASP A 53 11.33 -2.94 3.36
CA ASP A 53 12.12 -2.53 4.53
C ASP A 53 11.72 -1.19 5.15
N ARG A 54 11.40 -0.19 4.33
CA ARG A 54 11.15 1.18 4.82
C ARG A 54 9.77 1.35 5.43
N THR A 55 8.77 0.63 4.90
CA THR A 55 7.35 0.87 5.21
C THR A 55 6.71 -0.27 5.97
N THR A 56 7.45 -1.35 6.22
CA THR A 56 6.96 -2.47 7.01
C THR A 56 7.98 -2.89 8.07
N ASP A 57 7.60 -3.86 8.90
CA ASP A 57 8.46 -4.50 9.91
C ASP A 57 9.26 -5.72 9.39
N GLY A 58 9.46 -5.80 8.07
CA GLY A 58 10.12 -6.92 7.40
C GLY A 58 11.25 -6.45 6.51
N GLU A 59 11.96 -7.38 5.89
CA GLU A 59 13.06 -7.08 4.96
C GLU A 59 12.96 -7.92 3.69
N GLY A 60 13.45 -7.36 2.57
CA GLY A 60 13.61 -8.07 1.30
C GLY A 60 12.88 -7.43 0.14
N ARG A 61 13.21 -7.87 -1.08
CA ARG A 61 12.58 -7.35 -2.30
C ARG A 61 11.20 -7.96 -2.50
N VAL A 62 10.24 -7.14 -2.91
CA VAL A 62 8.86 -7.59 -3.20
C VAL A 62 8.83 -8.76 -4.20
N ARG A 63 9.66 -8.69 -5.25
CA ARG A 63 9.76 -9.74 -6.28
C ARG A 63 10.32 -11.08 -5.79
N ASP A 64 10.96 -11.10 -4.62
CA ASP A 64 11.58 -12.29 -4.04
C ASP A 64 10.70 -12.92 -2.94
N LEU A 65 9.59 -12.26 -2.55
CA LEU A 65 8.65 -12.70 -1.51
C LEU A 65 7.29 -13.08 -2.11
N THR A 66 6.64 -14.09 -1.56
CA THR A 66 5.25 -14.45 -1.85
C THR A 66 4.28 -13.46 -1.21
N PHE A 67 3.05 -13.40 -1.72
CA PHE A 67 2.00 -12.58 -1.12
C PHE A 67 1.76 -12.92 0.36
N ASN A 68 1.75 -14.21 0.71
CA ASN A 68 1.52 -14.64 2.09
C ASN A 68 2.65 -14.20 3.05
N GLU A 69 3.89 -14.09 2.56
CA GLU A 69 5.00 -13.54 3.35
C GLU A 69 4.82 -12.04 3.57
N ILE A 70 4.52 -11.29 2.50
CA ILE A 70 4.29 -9.83 2.56
C ILE A 70 3.05 -9.49 3.41
N ARG A 71 1.97 -10.28 3.30
CA ARG A 71 0.70 -10.03 4.00
C ARG A 71 0.80 -10.17 5.52
N ARG A 72 1.84 -10.83 6.03
CA ARG A 72 2.11 -10.98 7.47
C ARG A 72 2.83 -9.78 8.08
N LEU A 73 3.37 -8.89 7.25
CA LEU A 73 4.09 -7.71 7.71
C LEU A 73 3.10 -6.64 8.19
N ASP A 74 3.52 -5.84 9.17
CA ASP A 74 2.83 -4.63 9.61
C ASP A 74 3.31 -3.47 8.75
N ALA A 75 2.43 -2.92 7.92
CA ALA A 75 2.70 -1.77 7.04
C ALA A 75 2.54 -0.42 7.78
N GLY A 76 2.50 -0.44 9.11
CA GLY A 76 2.30 0.68 9.99
C GLY A 76 0.94 0.64 10.68
N LYS A 77 0.91 0.92 11.99
CA LYS A 77 -0.31 1.02 12.81
C LYS A 77 -1.21 -0.23 12.73
N GLY A 78 -0.64 -1.42 12.51
CA GLY A 78 -1.40 -2.67 12.39
C GLY A 78 -2.00 -2.93 11.01
N GLU A 79 -1.77 -2.05 10.04
CA GLU A 79 -2.20 -2.28 8.66
C GLU A 79 -1.40 -3.41 8.01
N ARG A 80 -2.01 -4.06 7.02
CA ARG A 80 -1.32 -5.01 6.15
C ARG A 80 -1.09 -4.36 4.80
N VAL A 81 -0.05 -4.83 4.09
CA VAL A 81 0.14 -4.46 2.68
C VAL A 81 -1.06 -4.98 1.89
N PRO A 82 -1.86 -4.10 1.25
CA PRO A 82 -3.03 -4.51 0.51
C PRO A 82 -2.71 -4.97 -0.90
N THR A 83 -3.60 -5.76 -1.49
CA THR A 83 -3.56 -6.03 -2.93
C THR A 83 -4.22 -4.90 -3.71
N LEU A 84 -3.90 -4.79 -5.00
CA LEU A 84 -4.61 -3.85 -5.87
C LEU A 84 -6.12 -4.17 -5.94
N GLU A 85 -6.47 -5.46 -5.94
CA GLU A 85 -7.86 -5.93 -5.94
C GLU A 85 -8.61 -5.48 -4.68
N GLU A 86 -8.02 -5.66 -3.49
CA GLU A 86 -8.59 -5.20 -2.22
C GLU A 86 -8.89 -3.69 -2.22
N VAL A 87 -8.07 -2.89 -2.90
CA VAL A 87 -8.25 -1.43 -3.01
C VAL A 87 -9.38 -1.05 -3.97
N LEU A 88 -9.58 -1.82 -5.04
CA LEU A 88 -10.63 -1.56 -6.03
C LEU A 88 -12.03 -2.01 -5.57
N GLU A 89 -12.08 -2.94 -4.62
CA GLU A 89 -13.32 -3.43 -4.00
C GLU A 89 -13.77 -2.62 -2.77
N ALA A 90 -12.91 -1.72 -2.27
CA ALA A 90 -13.13 -0.94 -1.04
C ALA A 90 -14.05 0.28 -1.21
#